data_AF-A0A957U4L6-F1
#
_entry.id   AF-A0A957U4L6-F1
#
_cell.length_a   1.000
_cell.length_b   1.000
_cell.length_c   1.000
_cell.angle_alpha   90.00
_cell.angle_beta   90.00
_cell.angle_gamma   90.00
#
_symmetry.space_group_name_H-M   'P 1'
#
loop_
_entity.id
_entity.type
_entity.pdbx_description
1 polymer ?
#
loop_
_entity_poly.entity_id
_entity_poly.type
_entity_poly.pdbx_seq_one_letter_code
_entity_poly.pdbx_strand_id
1 'polypeptide(L)'
;LDATELSAVARLGSGSASRSLFGGFVEWEQGHDHRSSVAHQLFPAAHWDLYDVVAVVSAAPKRVSSEGGHPSAVTSPLNQGRVDSLAHGLAEVRDAIAKRDIAQLGPIIELDALAMHSVMMTGTPSLLYWAPGTLAVLQAVRRWREEDGLQVYFTIDAGPNVHLICEAADATTVQERLDQLPDVQRTIVSGPGAAPQLLETAR
;
A
#
# COMPACT_ATOMS: atom_id res chain seq x y z
N LEU A 1 16.28 -17.94 -15.11
CA LEU A 1 16.09 -17.46 -13.73
C LEU A 1 14.67 -17.80 -13.34
N ASP A 2 14.47 -18.40 -12.18
CA ASP A 2 13.13 -18.55 -11.63
C ASP A 2 12.58 -17.19 -11.13
N ALA A 3 11.30 -17.15 -10.71
CA ALA A 3 10.66 -15.91 -10.28
C ALA A 3 11.34 -15.27 -9.07
N THR A 4 11.89 -16.08 -8.15
CA THR A 4 12.58 -15.59 -6.95
C THR A 4 13.93 -14.98 -7.32
N GLU A 5 14.72 -15.62 -8.18
CA GLU A 5 15.97 -15.07 -8.72
C GLU A 5 15.72 -13.79 -9.53
N LEU A 6 14.66 -13.76 -10.35
CA LEU A 6 14.25 -12.57 -11.08
C LEU A 6 13.86 -11.43 -10.12
N SER A 7 13.27 -11.75 -8.95
CA SER A 7 12.88 -10.73 -7.98
C SER A 7 14.10 -10.00 -7.39
N ALA A 8 15.21 -10.73 -7.15
CA ALA A 8 16.48 -10.13 -6.74
C ALA A 8 17.01 -9.15 -7.79
N VAL A 9 16.91 -9.52 -9.08
CA VAL A 9 17.33 -8.65 -10.19
C VAL A 9 16.40 -7.44 -10.32
N ALA A 10 15.09 -7.62 -10.30
CA ALA A 10 14.09 -6.55 -10.42
C ALA A 10 14.27 -5.48 -9.32
N ARG A 11 14.61 -5.91 -8.10
CA ARG A 11 14.91 -5.04 -6.95
C ARG A 11 16.02 -4.02 -7.22
N LEU A 12 16.99 -4.34 -8.08
CA LEU A 12 18.09 -3.42 -8.43
C LEU A 12 17.64 -2.24 -9.28
N GLY A 13 16.61 -2.42 -10.10
CA GLY A 13 16.01 -1.32 -10.87
C GLY A 13 15.08 -0.48 -10.00
N SER A 14 14.22 -1.14 -9.23
CA SER A 14 13.37 -0.52 -8.22
C SER A 14 13.01 -1.54 -7.16
N GLY A 15 13.25 -1.22 -5.88
CA GLY A 15 13.10 -2.17 -4.78
C GLY A 15 11.73 -2.88 -4.77
N SER A 16 10.65 -2.11 -4.90
CA SER A 16 9.28 -2.62 -4.91
C SER A 16 8.91 -3.44 -6.15
N ALA A 17 9.62 -3.29 -7.28
CA ALA A 17 9.35 -4.05 -8.50
C ALA A 17 9.58 -5.56 -8.31
N SER A 18 10.39 -5.96 -7.32
CA SER A 18 10.56 -7.35 -6.91
C SER A 18 9.22 -8.05 -6.60
N ARG A 19 8.29 -7.35 -5.93
CA ARG A 19 6.99 -7.91 -5.52
C ARG A 19 6.04 -8.08 -6.69
N SER A 20 6.18 -7.27 -7.74
CA SER A 20 5.32 -7.35 -8.94
C SER A 20 5.61 -8.56 -9.83
N LEU A 21 6.61 -9.41 -9.50
CA LEU A 21 6.84 -10.66 -10.23
C LEU A 21 5.91 -11.80 -9.79
N PHE A 22 5.14 -11.60 -8.73
CA PHE A 22 4.19 -12.56 -8.21
C PHE A 22 2.79 -11.93 -8.19
N GLY A 23 1.75 -12.75 -8.29
CA GLY A 23 0.36 -12.33 -8.13
C GLY A 23 -0.12 -12.47 -6.68
N GLY A 24 -1.29 -11.94 -6.38
CA GLY A 24 -1.91 -12.04 -5.06
C GLY A 24 -1.15 -11.29 -3.97
N PHE A 25 -0.90 -11.95 -2.84
CA PHE A 25 -0.29 -11.37 -1.66
C PHE A 25 1.19 -11.71 -1.63
N VAL A 26 2.05 -10.69 -1.65
CA VAL A 26 3.48 -10.85 -1.90
C VAL A 26 4.29 -10.13 -0.84
N GLU A 27 5.29 -10.80 -0.31
CA GLU A 27 6.25 -10.22 0.63
C GLU A 27 7.61 -10.02 -0.05
N TRP A 28 8.29 -8.92 0.29
CA TRP A 28 9.71 -8.74 0.00
C TRP A 28 10.51 -8.90 1.29
N GLU A 29 11.34 -9.93 1.33
CA GLU A 29 12.27 -10.18 2.42
C GLU A 29 13.45 -9.21 2.35
N GLN A 30 13.78 -8.58 3.49
CA GLN A 30 14.94 -7.70 3.59
C GLN A 30 16.22 -8.42 3.17
N GLY A 31 16.37 -9.69 3.53
CA GLY A 31 17.59 -10.46 3.31
C GLY A 31 18.79 -9.92 4.08
N HIS A 32 19.95 -10.49 3.83
CA HIS A 32 21.23 -10.07 4.45
C HIS A 32 22.24 -9.68 3.36
N ASP A 33 21.97 -10.06 2.12
CA ASP A 33 22.75 -9.76 0.93
C ASP A 33 21.84 -9.66 -0.31
N HIS A 34 22.44 -9.46 -1.48
CA HIS A 34 21.66 -9.32 -2.70
C HIS A 34 20.86 -10.57 -3.08
N ARG A 35 21.36 -11.76 -2.74
CA ARG A 35 20.76 -13.06 -3.12
C ARG A 35 19.60 -13.43 -2.21
N SER A 36 19.64 -13.01 -0.95
CA SER A 36 18.63 -13.29 0.07
C SER A 36 17.55 -12.21 0.19
N SER A 37 17.75 -11.03 -0.41
CA SER A 37 16.74 -9.97 -0.45
C SER A 37 15.77 -10.17 -1.62
N VAL A 38 14.84 -11.10 -1.50
CA VAL A 38 13.96 -11.57 -2.57
C VAL A 38 12.48 -11.39 -2.22
N ALA A 39 11.62 -11.42 -3.23
CA ALA A 39 10.18 -11.50 -3.03
C ALA A 39 9.68 -12.94 -3.16
N HIS A 40 8.62 -13.25 -2.42
CA HIS A 40 7.90 -14.52 -2.51
C HIS A 40 6.39 -14.30 -2.37
N GLN A 41 5.61 -15.17 -3.00
CA GLN A 41 4.16 -15.19 -2.85
C GLN A 41 3.79 -15.80 -1.48
N LEU A 42 3.03 -15.06 -0.68
CA LEU A 42 2.40 -15.57 0.54
C LEU A 42 1.15 -16.37 0.17
N PHE A 43 0.29 -15.79 -0.67
CA PHE A 43 -0.98 -16.38 -1.08
C PHE A 43 -1.34 -15.99 -2.52
N PRO A 44 -2.03 -16.86 -3.28
CA PRO A 44 -2.49 -16.53 -4.63
C PRO A 44 -3.59 -15.47 -4.62
N ALA A 45 -3.85 -14.84 -5.78
CA ALA A 45 -4.90 -13.82 -5.93
C ALA A 45 -6.29 -14.30 -5.48
N ALA A 46 -6.62 -15.57 -5.72
CA ALA A 46 -7.89 -16.18 -5.34
C ALA A 46 -8.03 -16.47 -3.83
N HIS A 47 -7.00 -16.22 -3.01
CA HIS A 47 -7.02 -16.52 -1.58
C HIS A 47 -8.06 -15.67 -0.84
N TRP A 48 -8.07 -14.36 -1.09
CA TRP A 48 -8.94 -13.40 -0.42
C TRP A 48 -9.33 -12.29 -1.39
N ASP A 49 -10.64 -12.10 -1.56
CA ASP A 49 -11.23 -11.16 -2.51
C ASP A 49 -11.24 -9.73 -1.94
N LEU A 50 -10.04 -9.22 -1.71
CA LEU A 50 -9.77 -7.90 -1.14
C LEU A 50 -9.63 -6.87 -2.25
N TYR A 51 -10.36 -5.76 -2.15
CA TYR A 51 -10.41 -4.72 -3.16
C TYR A 51 -9.66 -3.47 -2.70
N ASP A 52 -8.94 -2.86 -3.64
CA ASP A 52 -8.37 -1.53 -3.55
C ASP A 52 -9.24 -0.55 -4.35
N VAL A 53 -9.88 0.37 -3.63
CA VAL A 53 -10.62 1.49 -4.21
C VAL A 53 -9.80 2.77 -4.02
N VAL A 54 -9.17 3.23 -5.08
CA VAL A 54 -8.27 4.38 -5.06
C VAL A 54 -9.06 5.68 -5.22
N ALA A 55 -9.01 6.53 -4.19
CA ALA A 55 -9.46 7.91 -4.25
C ALA A 55 -8.37 8.79 -4.88
N VAL A 56 -8.57 9.18 -6.14
CA VAL A 56 -7.63 10.06 -6.85
C VAL A 56 -7.92 11.51 -6.44
N VAL A 57 -7.17 11.99 -5.44
CA VAL A 57 -7.22 13.39 -4.96
C VAL A 57 -6.47 14.32 -5.92
N SER A 58 -5.37 13.85 -6.51
CA SER A 58 -4.62 14.63 -7.50
C SER A 58 -3.89 13.73 -8.50
N ALA A 59 -3.99 14.09 -9.77
CA ALA A 59 -3.19 13.53 -10.86
C ALA A 59 -1.92 14.36 -11.14
N ALA A 60 -1.67 15.43 -10.39
CA ALA A 60 -0.51 16.29 -10.61
C ALA A 60 0.80 15.53 -10.27
N PRO A 61 1.90 15.80 -11.00
CA PRO A 61 3.20 15.22 -10.68
C PRO A 61 3.60 15.51 -9.23
N LYS A 62 4.20 14.51 -8.59
CA LYS A 62 4.76 14.64 -7.24
C LYS A 62 5.88 15.70 -7.27
N ARG A 63 5.88 16.63 -6.32
CA ARG A 63 6.95 17.63 -6.19
C ARG A 63 8.31 16.98 -5.91
N VAL A 64 8.33 15.91 -5.10
CA VAL A 64 9.51 15.10 -4.80
C VAL A 64 9.17 13.64 -5.06
N SER A 65 9.97 12.95 -5.87
CA SER A 65 9.79 11.52 -6.13
C SER A 65 10.03 10.69 -4.87
N SER A 66 9.51 9.47 -4.82
CA SER A 66 9.80 8.55 -3.71
C SER A 66 11.31 8.30 -3.59
N GLU A 67 12.01 8.11 -4.69
CA GLU A 67 13.47 7.92 -4.73
C GLU A 67 14.21 9.13 -4.16
N GLY A 68 13.81 10.35 -4.52
CA GLY A 68 14.42 11.57 -4.00
C GLY A 68 14.14 11.81 -2.52
N GLY A 69 13.04 11.25 -1.99
CA GLY A 69 12.65 11.40 -0.58
C GLY A 69 13.21 10.36 0.37
N HIS A 70 13.52 9.14 -0.10
CA HIS A 70 14.02 8.06 0.76
C HIS A 70 15.24 8.45 1.62
N PRO A 71 16.26 9.16 1.09
CA PRO A 71 17.42 9.55 1.88
C PRO A 71 17.09 10.46 3.08
N SER A 72 15.98 11.21 3.07
CA SER A 72 15.62 12.04 4.21
C SER A 72 14.96 11.26 5.35
N ALA A 73 14.46 10.04 5.11
CA ALA A 73 13.81 9.23 6.13
C ALA A 73 14.72 8.97 7.34
N VAL A 74 16.01 8.66 7.12
CA VAL A 74 16.97 8.39 8.20
C VAL A 74 17.29 9.59 9.07
N THR A 75 16.92 10.80 8.63
CA THR A 75 17.10 12.04 9.42
C THR A 75 15.92 12.31 10.36
N SER A 76 14.80 11.61 10.18
CA SER A 76 13.64 11.74 11.06
C SER A 76 13.93 11.08 12.42
N PRO A 77 13.57 11.74 13.55
CA PRO A 77 13.67 11.12 14.87
C PRO A 77 12.70 9.95 15.06
N LEU A 78 11.68 9.81 14.20
CA LEU A 78 10.67 8.75 14.30
C LEU A 78 11.05 7.49 13.50
N ASN A 79 12.06 7.58 12.63
CA ASN A 79 12.37 6.49 11.70
C ASN A 79 12.79 5.20 12.41
N GLN A 80 13.62 5.31 13.47
CA GLN A 80 14.07 4.14 14.21
C GLN A 80 12.89 3.39 14.84
N GLY A 81 11.98 4.12 15.51
CA GLY A 81 10.79 3.51 16.12
C GLY A 81 9.89 2.81 15.10
N ARG A 82 9.75 3.38 13.89
CA ARG A 82 9.03 2.71 12.80
C ARG A 82 9.73 1.43 12.35
N VAL A 83 11.05 1.46 12.15
CA VAL A 83 11.83 0.28 11.73
C VAL A 83 11.72 -0.83 12.77
N ASP A 84 11.83 -0.48 14.06
CA ASP A 84 11.74 -1.44 15.17
C ASP A 84 10.37 -2.12 15.26
N SER A 85 9.29 -1.46 14.81
CA SER A 85 7.94 -2.04 14.83
C SER A 85 7.62 -2.96 13.64
N LEU A 86 8.42 -2.94 12.56
CA LEU A 86 8.11 -3.65 11.31
C LEU A 86 8.03 -5.16 11.50
N ALA A 87 8.92 -5.75 12.31
CA ALA A 87 8.95 -7.21 12.50
C ALA A 87 7.65 -7.73 13.12
N HIS A 88 7.12 -7.00 14.10
CA HIS A 88 5.83 -7.31 14.72
C HIS A 88 4.67 -7.07 13.75
N GLY A 89 4.61 -5.89 13.13
CA GLY A 89 3.54 -5.55 12.19
C GLY A 89 3.48 -6.52 10.99
N LEU A 90 4.62 -6.97 10.46
CA LEU A 90 4.65 -7.98 9.39
C LEU A 90 4.09 -9.32 9.85
N ALA A 91 4.38 -9.76 11.08
CA ALA A 91 3.82 -10.99 11.61
C ALA A 91 2.27 -10.90 11.74
N GLU A 92 1.76 -9.75 12.19
CA GLU A 92 0.32 -9.53 12.30
C GLU A 92 -0.37 -9.43 10.93
N VAL A 93 0.26 -8.77 9.94
CA VAL A 93 -0.25 -8.71 8.56
C VAL A 93 -0.31 -10.11 7.94
N ARG A 94 0.71 -10.94 8.12
CA ARG A 94 0.71 -12.33 7.62
C ARG A 94 -0.44 -13.13 8.24
N ASP A 95 -0.66 -13.01 9.54
CA ASP A 95 -1.73 -13.69 10.26
C ASP A 95 -3.11 -13.22 9.79
N ALA A 96 -3.31 -11.91 9.64
CA ALA A 96 -4.56 -11.32 9.16
C ALA A 96 -4.89 -11.76 7.73
N ILE A 97 -3.91 -11.77 6.82
CA ILE A 97 -4.08 -12.26 5.44
C ILE A 97 -4.40 -13.76 5.46
N ALA A 98 -3.70 -14.56 6.26
CA ALA A 98 -3.95 -16.00 6.36
C ALA A 98 -5.38 -16.31 6.83
N LYS A 99 -5.88 -15.52 7.78
CA LYS A 99 -7.23 -15.65 8.36
C LYS A 99 -8.33 -14.97 7.55
N ARG A 100 -7.97 -14.09 6.61
CA ARG A 100 -8.91 -13.22 5.88
C ARG A 100 -9.69 -12.32 6.83
N ASP A 101 -8.97 -11.76 7.79
CA ASP A 101 -9.54 -10.91 8.84
C ASP A 101 -9.24 -9.45 8.53
N ILE A 102 -10.20 -8.76 7.91
CA ILE A 102 -10.05 -7.34 7.56
C ILE A 102 -10.04 -6.45 8.80
N ALA A 103 -10.73 -6.85 9.87
CA ALA A 103 -10.77 -6.10 11.11
C ALA A 103 -9.43 -6.15 11.85
N GLN A 104 -8.68 -7.26 11.69
CA GLN A 104 -7.29 -7.38 12.13
C GLN A 104 -6.33 -6.62 11.19
N LEU A 105 -6.45 -6.80 9.87
CA LEU A 105 -5.54 -6.20 8.88
C LEU A 105 -5.60 -4.66 8.89
N GLY A 106 -6.82 -4.13 8.94
CA GLY A 106 -7.13 -2.73 8.72
C GLY A 106 -6.37 -1.74 9.61
N PRO A 107 -6.42 -1.89 10.95
CA PRO A 107 -5.69 -1.01 11.85
C PRO A 107 -4.17 -1.04 11.63
N ILE A 108 -3.61 -2.18 11.21
CA ILE A 108 -2.16 -2.34 10.99
C ILE A 108 -1.73 -1.55 9.75
N ILE A 109 -2.48 -1.66 8.65
CA ILE A 109 -2.17 -0.93 7.41
C ILE A 109 -2.37 0.58 7.55
N GLU A 110 -3.39 1.02 8.31
CA GLU A 110 -3.59 2.44 8.62
C GLU A 110 -2.42 2.98 9.46
N LEU A 111 -1.98 2.22 10.47
CA LEU A 111 -0.87 2.60 11.32
C LEU A 111 0.45 2.71 10.54
N ASP A 112 0.78 1.74 9.68
CA ASP A 112 2.01 1.84 8.88
C ASP A 112 1.98 3.02 7.91
N ALA A 113 0.84 3.30 7.27
CA ALA A 113 0.68 4.48 6.41
C ALA A 113 0.91 5.78 7.20
N LEU A 114 0.30 5.91 8.38
CA LEU A 114 0.50 7.08 9.25
C LEU A 114 1.95 7.20 9.75
N ALA A 115 2.56 6.10 10.15
CA ALA A 115 3.95 6.06 10.61
C ALA A 115 4.90 6.45 9.48
N MET A 116 4.68 5.95 8.26
CA MET A 116 5.45 6.30 7.07
C MET A 116 5.41 7.80 6.80
N HIS A 117 4.21 8.38 6.76
CA HIS A 117 4.06 9.80 6.50
C HIS A 117 4.60 10.66 7.65
N SER A 118 4.52 10.20 8.90
CA SER A 118 5.12 10.89 10.04
C SER A 118 6.65 10.95 9.93
N VAL A 119 7.30 9.87 9.50
CA VAL A 119 8.74 9.85 9.20
C VAL A 119 9.08 10.85 8.08
N MET A 120 8.30 10.87 7.01
CA MET A 120 8.49 11.82 5.89
C MET A 120 8.34 13.29 6.34
N MET A 121 7.33 13.59 7.15
CA MET A 121 7.04 14.95 7.64
C MET A 121 8.11 15.46 8.61
N THR A 122 8.74 14.57 9.37
CA THR A 122 9.74 14.92 10.40
C THR A 122 11.19 14.72 9.95
N GLY A 123 11.41 14.26 8.71
CA GLY A 123 12.72 14.22 8.06
C GLY A 123 13.22 15.61 7.63
N THR A 124 14.48 15.67 7.21
CA THR A 124 15.17 16.87 6.71
C THR A 124 15.81 16.58 5.34
N PRO A 125 15.37 17.27 4.26
CA PRO A 125 14.22 18.16 4.21
C PRO A 125 12.91 17.40 4.49
N SER A 126 11.92 18.11 5.07
CA SER A 126 10.61 17.54 5.35
C SER A 126 9.82 17.34 4.06
N LEU A 127 9.01 16.28 4.04
CA LEU A 127 8.18 15.91 2.91
C LEU A 127 6.72 15.80 3.37
N LEU A 128 5.86 16.62 2.77
CA LEU A 128 4.42 16.61 2.98
C LEU A 128 3.72 16.25 1.67
N TYR A 129 3.34 14.98 1.54
CA TYR A 129 2.62 14.48 0.37
C TYR A 129 1.12 14.71 0.42
N TRP A 130 0.55 14.82 1.62
CA TRP A 130 -0.88 14.94 1.81
C TRP A 130 -1.39 16.30 1.34
N ALA A 131 -2.54 16.27 0.68
CA ALA A 131 -3.33 17.44 0.32
C ALA A 131 -4.57 17.53 1.24
N PRO A 132 -5.30 18.66 1.26
CA PRO A 132 -6.55 18.76 2.01
C PRO A 132 -7.53 17.60 1.72
N GLY A 133 -7.65 17.21 0.44
CA GLY A 133 -8.47 16.06 0.05
C GLY A 133 -8.02 14.72 0.63
N THR A 134 -6.72 14.52 0.85
CA THR A 134 -6.21 13.33 1.55
C THR A 134 -6.80 13.25 2.95
N LEU A 135 -6.79 14.36 3.70
CA LEU A 135 -7.34 14.42 5.05
C LEU A 135 -8.87 14.26 5.06
N ALA A 136 -9.57 14.85 4.09
CA ALA A 136 -11.01 14.68 3.94
C ALA A 136 -11.41 13.21 3.75
N VAL A 137 -10.68 12.48 2.90
CA VAL A 137 -10.90 11.03 2.69
C VAL A 137 -10.61 10.25 3.99
N LEU A 138 -9.49 10.50 4.66
CA LEU A 138 -9.13 9.84 5.92
C LEU A 138 -10.22 9.99 7.00
N GLN A 139 -10.77 11.19 7.14
CA GLN A 139 -11.86 11.47 8.09
C GLN A 139 -13.16 10.77 7.67
N ALA A 140 -13.49 10.79 6.38
CA ALA A 140 -14.69 10.13 5.87
C ALA A 140 -14.64 8.61 6.11
N VAL A 141 -13.51 7.96 5.84
CA VAL A 141 -13.30 6.51 6.04
C VAL A 141 -13.51 6.12 7.50
N ARG A 142 -12.92 6.87 8.43
CA ARG A 142 -13.12 6.63 9.87
C ARG A 142 -14.59 6.74 10.26
N ARG A 143 -15.26 7.79 9.78
CA ARG A 143 -16.69 8.00 10.02
C ARG A 143 -17.54 6.86 9.46
N TRP A 144 -17.29 6.43 8.22
CA TRP A 144 -18.00 5.31 7.60
C TRP A 144 -17.86 4.01 8.41
N ARG A 145 -16.66 3.77 8.95
CA ARG A 145 -16.41 2.62 9.81
C ARG A 145 -17.09 2.72 11.17
N GLU A 146 -17.02 3.89 11.81
CA GLU A 146 -17.54 4.12 13.17
C GLU A 146 -19.07 4.25 13.21
N GLU A 147 -19.67 4.95 12.24
CA GLU A 147 -21.11 5.26 12.22
C GLU A 147 -21.92 4.20 11.47
N ASP A 148 -21.38 3.67 10.36
CA ASP A 148 -22.11 2.77 9.47
C ASP A 148 -21.62 1.31 9.53
N GLY A 149 -20.53 1.04 10.25
CA GLY A 149 -19.94 -0.30 10.35
C GLY A 149 -19.22 -0.78 9.08
N LEU A 150 -19.01 0.11 8.09
CA LEU A 150 -18.36 -0.24 6.82
C LEU A 150 -16.89 -0.65 7.06
N GLN A 151 -16.54 -1.90 6.76
CA GLN A 151 -15.20 -2.45 7.03
C GLN A 151 -14.20 -2.00 5.94
N VAL A 152 -13.86 -0.72 5.98
CA VAL A 152 -12.92 -0.08 5.05
C VAL A 152 -11.80 0.61 5.82
N TYR A 153 -10.59 0.47 5.30
CA TYR A 153 -9.35 0.97 5.90
C TYR A 153 -8.48 1.62 4.83
N PHE A 154 -7.65 2.58 5.23
CA PHE A 154 -6.83 3.31 4.27
C PHE A 154 -5.35 2.89 4.31
N THR A 155 -4.69 3.01 3.16
CA THR A 155 -3.23 3.15 3.06
C THR A 155 -2.89 4.26 2.08
N ILE A 156 -1.68 4.80 2.16
CA ILE A 156 -1.24 5.95 1.36
C ILE A 156 0.23 5.74 0.98
N ASP A 157 0.52 5.84 -0.31
CA ASP A 157 1.87 5.83 -0.86
C ASP A 157 2.54 7.21 -0.75
N ALA A 158 3.69 7.40 -1.41
CA ALA A 158 4.34 8.71 -1.53
C ALA A 158 3.52 9.68 -2.42
N GLY A 159 2.36 10.16 -2.00
CA GLY A 159 1.48 11.07 -2.75
C GLY A 159 0.19 11.41 -1.99
N PRO A 160 -0.73 12.19 -2.61
CA PRO A 160 -1.98 12.59 -1.98
C PRO A 160 -3.14 11.61 -2.18
N ASN A 161 -3.02 10.64 -3.09
CA ASN A 161 -4.08 9.69 -3.39
C ASN A 161 -4.18 8.64 -2.28
N VAL A 162 -5.39 8.24 -1.95
CA VAL A 162 -5.67 7.33 -0.84
C VAL A 162 -6.20 6.01 -1.41
N HIS A 163 -5.61 4.91 -0.96
CA HIS A 163 -6.04 3.56 -1.31
C HIS A 163 -6.97 3.06 -0.19
N LEU A 164 -8.19 2.68 -0.54
CA LEU A 164 -9.16 2.12 0.41
C LEU A 164 -9.27 0.62 0.23
N ILE A 165 -8.88 -0.10 1.27
CA ILE A 165 -8.88 -1.56 1.33
C ILE A 165 -10.19 -2.01 1.99
N CYS A 166 -10.96 -2.81 1.27
CA CYS A 166 -12.25 -3.36 1.69
C CYS A 166 -12.47 -4.76 1.09
N GLU A 167 -13.44 -5.51 1.59
CA GLU A 167 -13.84 -6.76 0.93
C GLU A 167 -14.72 -6.48 -0.29
N ALA A 168 -14.77 -7.42 -1.24
CA ALA A 168 -15.54 -7.29 -2.48
C ALA A 168 -16.99 -6.84 -2.29
N ALA A 169 -17.64 -7.29 -1.20
CA ALA A 169 -19.01 -6.93 -0.87
C ALA A 169 -19.20 -5.42 -0.60
N ASP A 170 -18.15 -4.73 -0.14
CA ASP A 170 -18.18 -3.32 0.23
C ASP A 170 -17.64 -2.40 -0.88
N ALA A 171 -16.97 -2.95 -1.90
CA ALA A 171 -16.25 -2.16 -2.92
C ALA A 171 -17.13 -1.14 -3.66
N THR A 172 -18.35 -1.53 -4.05
CA THR A 172 -19.31 -0.62 -4.72
C THR A 172 -19.73 0.51 -3.78
N THR A 173 -20.07 0.18 -2.52
CA THR A 173 -20.45 1.19 -1.51
C THR A 173 -19.31 2.17 -1.24
N VAL A 174 -18.08 1.67 -1.14
CA VAL A 174 -16.88 2.50 -0.94
C VAL A 174 -16.67 3.43 -2.13
N GLN A 175 -16.78 2.92 -3.35
CA GLN A 175 -16.67 3.72 -4.58
C GLN A 175 -17.71 4.84 -4.61
N GLU A 176 -18.99 4.51 -4.42
CA GLU A 176 -20.09 5.48 -4.47
C GLU A 176 -19.89 6.59 -3.44
N ARG A 177 -19.47 6.24 -2.20
CA ARG A 177 -19.21 7.22 -1.16
C ARG A 177 -18.01 8.12 -1.45
N LEU A 178 -16.95 7.56 -2.06
CA LEU A 178 -15.81 8.35 -2.52
C LEU A 178 -16.19 9.33 -3.62
N ASP A 179 -17.02 8.91 -4.58
CA ASP A 179 -17.48 9.75 -5.69
C ASP A 179 -18.33 10.95 -5.21
N GLN A 180 -18.87 10.91 -4.00
CA GLN A 180 -19.56 12.05 -3.37
C GLN A 180 -18.63 13.04 -2.66
N LEU A 181 -17.34 12.72 -2.48
CA LEU A 181 -16.41 13.62 -1.81
C LEU A 181 -15.88 14.67 -2.81
N PRO A 182 -15.99 15.98 -2.50
CA PRO A 182 -15.67 17.04 -3.46
C PRO A 182 -14.19 17.09 -3.87
N ASP A 183 -13.29 16.58 -3.02
CA ASP A 183 -11.85 16.55 -3.28
C ASP A 183 -11.38 15.31 -4.05
N VAL A 184 -12.30 14.37 -4.37
CA VAL A 184 -11.98 13.16 -5.15
C VAL A 184 -12.31 13.41 -6.62
N GLN A 185 -11.29 13.39 -7.47
CA GLN A 185 -11.42 13.67 -8.91
C GLN A 185 -12.01 12.48 -9.67
N ARG A 186 -11.65 11.26 -9.24
CA ARG A 186 -12.17 9.99 -9.75
C ARG A 186 -11.82 8.86 -8.81
N THR A 187 -12.51 7.74 -8.97
CA THR A 187 -12.23 6.47 -8.33
C THR A 187 -11.64 5.46 -9.30
N ILE A 188 -10.79 4.56 -8.80
CA ILE A 188 -10.29 3.38 -9.53
C ILE A 188 -10.54 2.17 -8.63
N VAL A 189 -11.19 1.14 -9.15
CA VAL A 189 -11.50 -0.08 -8.40
C VAL A 189 -10.69 -1.24 -8.97
N SER A 190 -9.94 -1.94 -8.13
CA SER A 190 -9.16 -3.12 -8.54
C SER A 190 -9.19 -4.20 -7.46
N GLY A 191 -9.37 -5.45 -7.88
CA GLY A 191 -9.14 -6.63 -7.03
C GLY A 191 -7.70 -7.14 -7.15
N PRO A 192 -7.38 -8.27 -6.49
CA PRO A 192 -6.06 -8.87 -6.52
C PRO A 192 -5.70 -9.41 -7.91
N GLY A 193 -4.50 -9.08 -8.40
CA GLY A 193 -4.04 -9.42 -9.75
C GLY A 193 -3.22 -10.70 -9.83
N ALA A 194 -3.14 -11.27 -11.03
CA ALA A 194 -2.22 -12.36 -11.36
C ALA A 194 -0.76 -11.87 -11.48
N ALA A 195 0.18 -12.82 -11.51
CA ALA A 195 1.60 -12.55 -11.83
C ALA A 195 1.75 -12.05 -13.29
N PRO A 196 2.90 -11.49 -13.68
CA PRO A 196 3.17 -11.07 -15.06
C PRO A 196 2.90 -12.19 -16.06
N GLN A 197 2.25 -11.85 -17.18
CA GLN A 197 1.93 -12.79 -18.25
C GLN A 197 2.69 -12.42 -19.53
N LEU A 198 3.23 -13.43 -20.21
CA LEU A 198 3.76 -13.25 -21.55
C LEU A 198 2.58 -13.14 -22.52
N LEU A 199 2.47 -12.00 -23.17
CA LEU A 199 1.50 -11.82 -24.25
C LEU A 199 2.09 -12.44 -25.52
N GLU A 200 1.37 -13.40 -26.11
CA GLU A 200 1.68 -13.83 -27.47
C GLU A 200 1.34 -12.66 -28.40
N THR A 201 2.36 -12.00 -28.94
CA THR A 201 2.14 -11.04 -30.02
C THR A 201 1.68 -11.82 -31.26
N ALA A 202 0.45 -11.56 -31.71
CA ALA A 202 0.01 -12.01 -33.03
C ALA A 202 1.00 -11.46 -34.07
N ARG A 203 1.64 -12.37 -34.81
CA ARG A 203 2.60 -12.04 -35.87
C ARG A 203 1.93 -11.35 -37.04
#